data_AF-A0AA35XSH2-F1
#
_entry.id   AF-A0AA35XSH2-F1
#
_cell.length_a   1.000
_cell.length_b   1.000
_cell.length_c   1.000
_cell.angle_alpha   90.00
_cell.angle_beta   90.00
_cell.angle_gamma   90.00
#
_symmetry.space_group_name_H-M   'P 1'
#
loop_
_entity.id
_entity.type
_entity.pdbx_description
1 polymer ?
#
loop_
_entity_poly.entity_id
_entity_poly.type
_entity_poly.pdbx_seq_one_letter_code
_entity_poly.pdbx_strand_id
1 'polypeptide(L)'
;MAGKPRRVRVFGARIDDTALGGALDLMLELPEPVENPALMAAQRAAAVSRAMRGRKVDALLCAPNLERLPIHEIAFKEGQLL
;
A
#
# COMPACT_ATOMS: atom_id res chain seq x y z
N MET A 1 -6.37 16.00 8.38
CA MET A 1 -7.01 14.72 8.02
C MET A 1 -6.65 14.42 6.57
N ALA A 2 -5.74 13.48 6.29
CA ALA A 2 -5.46 13.13 4.90
C ALA A 2 -6.66 12.36 4.30
N GLY A 3 -7.09 12.77 3.10
CA GLY A 3 -8.26 12.24 2.40
C GLY A 3 -8.20 10.74 2.10
N LYS A 4 -9.32 10.19 1.59
CA LYS A 4 -9.35 8.79 1.12
C LYS A 4 -8.30 8.60 0.00
N PRO A 5 -7.59 7.45 -0.03
CA PRO A 5 -6.71 7.14 -1.14
C PRO A 5 -7.51 7.15 -2.44
N ARG A 6 -6.98 7.86 -3.43
CA ARG A 6 -7.64 8.01 -4.74
C ARG A 6 -7.49 6.75 -5.57
N ARG A 7 -6.39 6.01 -5.39
CA ARG A 7 -6.11 4.74 -6.06
C ARG A 7 -5.39 3.81 -5.10
N VAL A 8 -5.68 2.52 -5.24
CA VAL A 8 -5.02 1.44 -4.51
C VAL A 8 -4.43 0.50 -5.54
N ARG A 9 -3.14 0.21 -5.45
CA ARG A 9 -2.48 -0.82 -6.25
C ARG A 9 -2.00 -1.93 -5.35
N VAL A 10 -2.15 -3.16 -5.82
CA VAL A 10 -1.51 -4.33 -5.23
C VAL A 10 -0.25 -4.61 -6.05
N PHE A 11 0.89 -4.77 -5.40
CA PHE A 11 2.13 -5.11 -6.07
C PHE A 11 2.92 -6.13 -5.25
N GLY A 12 4.08 -6.56 -5.74
CA GLY A 12 4.92 -7.54 -5.03
C GLY A 12 4.58 -8.99 -5.34
N ALA A 13 5.41 -9.89 -4.82
CA ALA A 13 5.63 -11.24 -5.35
C ALA A 13 4.52 -12.28 -5.11
N ARG A 14 3.26 -11.90 -4.83
CA ARG A 14 2.19 -12.86 -4.53
C ARG A 14 0.84 -12.52 -5.17
N ILE A 15 0.87 -12.22 -6.47
CA ILE A 15 -0.27 -12.51 -7.35
C ILE A 15 -0.51 -14.05 -7.43
N ASP A 16 0.50 -14.86 -7.05
CA ASP A 16 0.39 -16.32 -6.89
C ASP A 16 0.04 -16.72 -5.44
N ASP A 17 -1.11 -17.38 -5.28
CA ASP A 17 -1.76 -17.75 -4.03
C ASP A 17 -1.12 -18.96 -3.29
N THR A 18 -0.03 -19.52 -3.82
CA THR A 18 0.49 -20.84 -3.39
C THR A 18 1.53 -20.78 -2.27
N ALA A 19 2.16 -19.63 -2.04
CA ALA A 19 3.13 -19.51 -0.96
C ALA A 19 2.39 -19.16 0.33
N LEU A 20 2.49 -19.99 1.38
CA LEU A 20 1.94 -19.68 2.70
C LEU A 20 2.82 -18.60 3.39
N GLY A 21 2.24 -17.53 3.96
CA GLY A 21 2.89 -16.71 5.00
C GLY A 21 3.55 -15.34 4.68
N GLY A 22 3.34 -14.75 3.51
CA GLY A 22 3.98 -13.50 3.06
C GLY A 22 3.03 -12.29 3.14
N ALA A 23 3.62 -11.10 3.35
CA ALA A 23 2.89 -9.84 3.38
C ALA A 23 2.30 -9.51 2.00
N LEU A 24 1.10 -8.94 1.99
CA LEU A 24 0.53 -8.31 0.80
C LEU A 24 1.02 -6.85 0.72
N ASP A 25 1.72 -6.48 -0.35
CA ASP A 25 2.19 -5.12 -0.55
C ASP A 25 1.14 -4.29 -1.28
N LEU A 26 0.69 -3.21 -0.65
CA LEU A 26 -0.29 -2.27 -1.18
C LEU A 26 0.32 -0.89 -1.35
N MET A 27 0.11 -0.25 -2.50
CA MET A 27 0.42 1.16 -2.69
C MET A 27 -0.86 1.97 -2.67
N LEU A 28 -0.88 3.02 -1.85
CA LEU A 28 -1.98 3.99 -1.74
C LEU A 28 -1.54 5.31 -2.35
N GLU A 29 -2.15 5.68 -3.48
CA GLU A 29 -1.95 7.00 -4.08
C GLU A 29 -2.91 8.01 -3.45
N LEU A 30 -2.34 9.04 -2.83
CA LEU A 30 -3.04 10.11 -2.16
C LEU A 30 -2.85 11.40 -2.97
N PRO A 31 -3.94 12.12 -3.30
CA PRO A 31 -3.85 13.36 -4.07
C PRO A 31 -3.36 14.54 -3.21
N GLU A 32 -3.39 14.39 -1.88
CA GLU A 32 -3.07 15.42 -0.91
C GLU A 32 -1.81 15.05 -0.12
N PRO A 33 -1.04 16.05 0.36
CA PRO A 33 0.06 15.83 1.28
C PRO A 33 -0.35 15.07 2.55
N VAL A 34 0.54 14.20 3.03
CA VAL A 34 0.33 13.41 4.25
C VAL A 34 1.22 13.94 5.37
N GLU A 35 0.59 14.37 6.46
CA GLU A 35 1.27 14.94 7.63
C GLU A 35 2.06 13.89 8.43
N ASN A 36 1.47 12.71 8.64
CA ASN A 36 2.13 11.59 9.33
C ASN A 36 2.08 10.30 8.47
N PRO A 37 3.02 10.14 7.53
CA PRO A 37 3.01 9.03 6.58
C PRO A 37 3.12 7.67 7.24
N ALA A 38 4.01 7.53 8.23
CA ALA A 38 4.22 6.26 8.95
C ALA A 38 2.96 5.82 9.69
N LEU A 39 2.31 6.74 10.42
CA LEU A 39 1.07 6.43 11.13
C LEU A 39 -0.06 6.07 10.16
N MET A 40 -0.21 6.83 9.07
CA MET A 40 -1.24 6.55 8.07
C MET A 40 -1.02 5.19 7.39
N ALA A 41 0.22 4.88 7.00
CA ALA A 41 0.58 3.60 6.42
C ALA A 41 0.22 2.45 7.37
N ALA A 42 0.63 2.53 8.63
CA ALA A 42 0.34 1.52 9.65
C ALA A 42 -1.16 1.34 9.91
N GLN A 43 -1.92 2.44 10.00
CA GLN A 43 -3.38 2.39 10.18
C GLN A 43 -4.09 1.72 9.01
N ARG A 44 -3.68 2.03 7.77
CA ARG A 44 -4.27 1.46 6.56
C ARG A 44 -3.89 -0.01 6.41
N ALA A 45 -2.62 -0.36 6.61
CA ALA A 45 -2.14 -1.74 6.65
C ALA A 45 -2.94 -2.59 7.66
N ALA A 46 -3.08 -2.10 8.90
CA ALA A 46 -3.83 -2.80 9.94
C ALA A 46 -5.32 -2.95 9.60
N ALA A 47 -5.94 -1.95 8.98
CA ALA A 47 -7.34 -2.01 8.55
C ALA A 47 -7.57 -3.09 7.48
N VAL A 48 -6.69 -3.14 6.46
CA VAL A 48 -6.77 -4.15 5.41
C VAL A 48 -6.44 -5.54 5.98
N SER A 49 -5.40 -5.64 6.80
CA SER A 49 -5.03 -6.91 7.48
C SER A 49 -6.21 -7.52 8.22
N ARG A 50 -6.97 -6.70 8.99
CA ARG A 50 -8.20 -7.16 9.66
C ARG A 50 -9.27 -7.63 8.69
N ALA A 51 -9.48 -6.90 7.58
CA ALA A 51 -10.43 -7.33 6.54
C ALA A 51 -10.00 -8.64 5.87
N MET A 52 -8.69 -8.90 5.78
CA MET A 52 -8.10 -10.12 5.24
C MET A 52 -7.84 -11.20 6.31
N ARG A 53 -8.64 -11.24 7.37
CA ARG A 53 -8.58 -12.27 8.43
C ARG A 53 -7.20 -12.37 9.13
N GLY A 54 -6.53 -11.24 9.31
CA GLY A 54 -5.23 -11.16 9.99
C GLY A 54 -4.02 -11.45 9.09
N ARG A 55 -4.20 -11.54 7.78
CA ARG A 55 -3.07 -11.62 6.83
C ARG A 55 -2.17 -10.40 7.00
N LYS A 56 -0.84 -10.59 7.00
CA LYS A 56 0.11 -9.47 7.03
C LYS A 56 -0.06 -8.64 5.76
N VAL A 57 -0.16 -7.33 5.92
CA VAL A 57 -0.29 -6.36 4.83
C VAL A 57 0.70 -5.25 5.11
N ASP A 58 1.51 -4.89 4.13
CA ASP A 58 2.42 -3.75 4.18
C ASP A 58 1.87 -2.66 3.24
N ALA A 59 1.82 -1.42 3.71
CA ALA A 59 1.24 -0.29 2.96
C ALA A 59 2.29 0.76 2.64
N LEU A 60 2.50 1.00 1.35
CA LEU A 60 3.30 2.06 0.76
C LEU A 60 2.41 3.27 0.43
N LEU A 61 2.84 4.47 0.80
CA LEU A 61 2.11 5.71 0.48
C LEU A 61 2.81 6.46 -0.64
N CYS A 62 2.05 6.87 -1.64
CA CYS A 62 2.48 7.79 -2.69
C CYS A 62 1.68 9.09 -2.55
N ALA A 63 2.31 10.17 -2.13
CA ALA A 63 1.68 11.48 -1.95
C ALA A 63 2.59 12.63 -2.42
N PRO A 64 2.06 13.83 -2.71
CA PRO A 64 2.85 14.93 -3.29
C PRO A 64 4.05 15.38 -2.44
N ASN A 65 3.97 15.22 -1.12
CA ASN A 65 5.02 15.62 -0.18
C ASN A 65 5.98 14.47 0.19
N LEU A 66 5.87 13.32 -0.45
CA LEU A 66 6.71 12.15 -0.18
C LEU A 66 7.67 11.89 -1.34
N GLU A 67 8.86 11.44 -1.00
CA GLU A 67 9.86 11.05 -1.99
C GLU A 67 9.44 9.77 -2.72
N ARG A 68 9.58 9.78 -4.05
CA ARG A 68 9.40 8.57 -4.85
C ARG A 68 10.67 7.72 -4.82
N LEU A 69 10.62 6.68 -4.00
CA LEU A 69 11.62 5.61 -3.95
C LEU A 69 11.44 4.59 -5.09
N PRO A 70 12.47 3.81 -5.47
CA PRO A 70 12.38 2.79 -6.53
C PRO A 70 11.25 1.77 -6.38
N ILE A 71 10.83 1.48 -5.15
CA ILE A 71 9.67 0.62 -4.87
C ILE A 71 8.35 1.17 -5.44
N HIS A 72 8.20 2.50 -5.55
CA HIS A 72 7.05 3.10 -6.21
C HIS A 72 7.03 2.80 -7.70
N GLU A 73 8.19 2.84 -8.36
CA GLU A 73 8.30 2.53 -9.79
C GLU A 73 7.94 1.06 -10.06
N ILE A 74 8.37 0.14 -9.20
CA ILE A 74 7.94 -1.26 -9.24
C ILE A 74 6.42 -1.37 -9.07
N ALA A 75 5.85 -0.69 -8.07
CA ALA A 75 4.41 -0.69 -7.84
C ALA A 75 3.60 -0.07 -8.99
N PHE A 76 4.13 0.93 -9.70
CA PHE A 76 3.48 1.50 -10.89
C PHE A 76 3.58 0.59 -12.11
N LYS A 77 4.70 -0.11 -12.28
CA LYS A 77 4.99 -0.94 -13.45
C LYS A 77 4.36 -2.32 -13.37
N GLU A 78 4.44 -2.96 -12.21
CA GLU A 78 4.04 -4.36 -11.98
C GLU A 78 2.75 -4.46 -11.16
N GLY A 79 2.36 -3.37 -10.48
CA GLY A 79 1.19 -3.38 -9.62
C GLY A 79 -0.13 -3.36 -10.39
N GLN A 80 -1.08 -4.16 -9.91
CA GLN A 80 -2.46 -4.19 -10.40
C GLN A 80 -3.29 -3.13 -9.68
N LEU A 81 -3.98 -2.27 -10.44
CA LEU A 81 -4.94 -1.31 -9.90
C LEU A 81 -6.21 -2.06 -9.44
N LEU A 82 -6.67 -1.77 -8.22
CA LEU A 82 -7.94 -2.20 -7.65
C LEU A 82 -9.03 -1.15 -7.79
#